data_AF-F8K822-F1
#
_entry.id   AF-F8K822-F1
#
_cell.length_a   1.000
_cell.length_b   1.000
_cell.length_c   1.000
_cell.angle_alpha   90.00
_cell.angle_beta   90.00
_cell.angle_gamma   90.00
#
_symmetry.space_group_name_H-M   'P 1'
#
loop_
_entity.id
_entity.type
_entity.pdbx_description
1 polymer ?
#
loop_
_entity_poly.entity_id
_entity_poly.type
_entity_poly.pdbx_seq_one_letter_code
_entity_poly.pdbx_strand_id
1 'polypeptide(L)' 'MIREDTELKNFPFYCPKCKRETIINIQDMEITLADSK' A
#
# COMPACT_ATOMS: atom_id res chain seq x y z
N MET A 1 -17.78 4.31 10.31
CA MET A 1 -17.30 5.59 9.72
C MET A 1 -15.88 5.33 9.24
N ILE A 2 -15.61 5.50 7.95
CA ILE A 2 -14.24 5.45 7.43
C ILE A 2 -13.63 6.83 7.71
N ARG A 3 -12.43 6.85 8.29
CA ARG A 3 -11.72 8.06 8.67
C ARG A 3 -10.88 8.52 7.48
N GLU A 4 -11.25 9.64 6.87
CA GLU A 4 -10.56 10.22 5.69
C GLU A 4 -9.12 10.62 6.02
N ASP A 5 -8.81 10.90 7.29
CA ASP A 5 -7.48 11.23 7.81
C ASP A 5 -6.58 9.99 8.02
N THR A 6 -7.03 8.80 7.62
CA THR A 6 -6.25 7.57 7.80
C THR A 6 -5.20 7.45 6.70
N GLU A 7 -3.93 7.38 7.10
CA GLU A 7 -2.80 7.14 6.20
C GLU A 7 -2.16 5.77 6.47
N LEU A 8 -1.70 5.11 5.40
CA LEU A 8 -0.89 3.90 5.44
C LEU A 8 0.45 4.20 4.75
N LYS A 9 1.58 3.99 5.44
CA LYS A 9 2.91 4.28 4.89
C LYS A 9 3.82 3.07 4.93
N ASN A 10 4.52 2.83 3.83
CA ASN A 10 5.53 1.79 3.64
C ASN A 10 5.07 0.39 4.06
N PHE A 11 3.82 0.03 3.76
CA PHE A 11 3.27 -1.25 4.20
C PHE A 11 3.60 -2.37 3.21
N PRO A 12 4.14 -3.52 3.66
CA PRO A 12 4.43 -4.63 2.78
C PRO A 12 3.13 -5.32 2.32
N PHE A 13 2.97 -5.44 1.01
CA PHE A 13 1.89 -6.19 0.38
C PHE A 13 2.48 -7.31 -0.47
N TYR A 14 2.18 -8.54 -0.08
CA TYR A 14 2.57 -9.71 -0.86
C TYR A 14 1.48 -10.06 -1.88
N CYS A 15 1.86 -10.12 -3.16
CA CYS A 15 0.99 -10.60 -4.22
C CYS A 15 1.27 -12.08 -4.53
N PRO A 16 0.41 -13.04 -4.12
CA PRO A 16 0.64 -14.46 -4.35
C PRO A 16 0.63 -14.86 -5.82
N LYS A 17 -0.12 -14.12 -6.67
CA LYS A 17 -0.16 -14.35 -8.13
C LYS A 17 1.16 -13.99 -8.81
N CYS A 18 1.78 -12.89 -8.39
CA CYS A 18 3.04 -12.39 -8.95
C CYS A 18 4.28 -12.94 -8.24
N LYS A 19 4.10 -13.53 -7.03
CA LYS A 19 5.16 -13.99 -6.14
C LYS A 19 6.18 -12.90 -5.81
N ARG A 20 5.69 -11.67 -5.63
CA ARG A 20 6.51 -10.50 -5.30
C ARG A 20 5.87 -9.73 -4.16
N GLU A 21 6.72 -9.15 -3.35
CA GLU A 21 6.35 -8.16 -2.35
C GLU A 21 6.46 -6.78 -2.98
N THR A 22 5.53 -5.90 -2.65
CA THR A 22 5.53 -4.50 -3.05
C THR A 22 5.18 -3.67 -1.83
N ILE A 23 5.65 -2.43 -1.79
CA ILE A 23 5.33 -1.50 -0.74
C ILE A 23 4.10 -0.71 -1.16
N ILE A 24 3.08 -0.64 -0.31
CA ILE A 24 1.89 0.16 -0.55
C ILE A 24 1.85 1.36 0.38
N ASN A 25 1.38 2.48 -0.17
CA ASN A 25 1.06 3.68 0.57
C ASN A 25 -0.41 4.04 0.29
N ILE A 26 -1.11 4.52 1.31
CA ILE A 26 -2.47 5.04 1.20
C ILE A 26 -2.48 6.43 1.82
N GLN A 27 -2.91 7.41 1.04
CA GLN A 27 -3.10 8.80 1.48
C GLN A 27 -4.30 9.36 0.72
N ASP A 28 -5.18 10.08 1.41
CA ASP A 28 -6.38 10.68 0.80
C ASP A 28 -7.23 9.66 0.00
N MET A 29 -7.29 8.42 0.48
CA MET A 29 -7.95 7.26 -0.18
C MET A 29 -7.32 6.83 -1.52
N GLU A 30 -6.19 7.40 -1.92
CA GLU A 30 -5.41 6.98 -3.08
C GLU A 30 -4.37 5.93 -2.69
N ILE A 31 -4.26 4.87 -3.50
CA ILE A 31 -3.28 3.80 -3.30
C ILE A 31 -2.10 4.05 -4.24
N THR A 32 -0.90 4.19 -3.66
CA THR A 32 0.36 4.26 -4.41
C THR A 32 1.17 3.00 -4.18
N LEU A 33 1.66 2.40 -5.27
CA LEU A 33 2.59 1.27 -5.23
C LEU A 33 4.02 1.80 -5.33
N ALA A 34 4.90 1.31 -4.46
CA ALA A 34 6.34 1.51 -4.53
C ALA A 34 7.02 0.14 -4.64
N ASP A 35 7.89 -0.03 -5.63
CA ASP A 35 8.70 -1.24 -5.71
C ASP A 35 9.74 -1.23 -4.59
N SER A 36 9.69 -2.24 -3.73
CA SER A 36 10.80 -2.62 -2.85
C SER A 36 11.94 -3.13 -3.74
N LYS A 37 12.82 -2.22 -4.17
CA LYS A 37 14.10 -2.59 -4.80
C LYS A 37 15.00 -3.35 -3.83
#